data_AF-A0A069DM55-F1
#
_entry.id   AF-A0A069DM55-F1
#
_cell.length_a   1.000
_cell.length_b   1.000
_cell.length_c   1.000
_cell.angle_alpha   90.00
_cell.angle_beta   90.00
_cell.angle_gamma   90.00
#
_symmetry.space_group_name_H-M   'P 1'
#
loop_
_entity.id
_entity.type
_entity.pdbx_description
1 polymer ?
#
loop_
_entity_poly.entity_id
_entity_poly.type
_entity_poly.pdbx_seq_one_letter_code
_entity_poly.pdbx_strand_id
1 'polypeptide(L)'
;MENQNDIDNEFYLLSDHVNALDKGFELFRLNYRQNNWNEADRVANHILSLAERMYENKKKWGELVIPLNQMLKRPLIFYFGYGYLAKSIVFQKQGLFDRAREYIAKYADLGWYENATDEDMEEIERFKGFAKANGYAVDLLSGKIELLKEYVDFIFENDEETLPGLVTIFEAANLNEWNIDEYYYSSIPEQLDTVQ
;
A
#
# COMPACT_ATOMS: atom_id res chain seq x y z
N MET A 1 22.98 15.97 -2.35
CA MET A 1 21.99 16.84 -3.01
C MET A 1 20.65 16.39 -2.48
N GLU A 2 20.11 17.08 -1.48
CA GLU A 2 18.74 16.84 -1.03
C GLU A 2 17.81 17.09 -2.21
N ASN A 3 16.93 16.13 -2.47
CA ASN A 3 16.03 16.16 -3.61
C ASN A 3 15.08 17.37 -3.43
N GLN A 4 14.91 18.21 -4.45
CA GLN A 4 13.95 19.33 -4.43
C GLN A 4 12.53 18.86 -4.00
N ASN A 5 12.19 17.60 -4.33
CA ASN A 5 10.95 16.93 -3.92
C ASN A 5 10.83 16.68 -2.41
N ASP A 6 11.93 16.49 -1.68
CA ASP A 6 11.86 16.29 -0.22
C ASP A 6 11.67 17.64 0.49
N ILE A 7 12.25 18.73 -0.03
CA ILE A 7 12.06 20.10 0.51
C ILE A 7 10.60 20.56 0.35
N ASP A 8 9.98 20.31 -0.81
CA ASP A 8 8.57 20.67 -1.04
C ASP A 8 7.61 19.86 -0.14
N ASN A 9 7.97 18.62 0.20
CA ASN A 9 7.22 17.79 1.14
C ASN A 9 7.32 18.29 2.59
N GLU A 10 8.47 18.81 3.01
CA GLU A 10 8.65 19.36 4.37
C GLU A 10 7.76 20.58 4.59
N PHE A 11 7.75 21.54 3.65
CA PHE A 11 6.84 22.69 3.74
C PHE A 11 5.36 22.28 3.72
N TYR A 12 5.02 21.24 2.96
CA TYR A 12 3.67 20.67 2.94
C TYR A 12 3.25 20.09 4.30
N LEU A 13 4.13 19.34 4.97
CA LEU A 13 3.86 18.75 6.28
C LEU A 13 3.72 19.80 7.39
N LEU A 14 4.40 20.94 7.27
CA LEU A 14 4.33 22.05 8.21
C LEU A 14 3.07 22.94 8.03
N SER A 15 2.31 22.78 6.94
CA SER A 15 1.17 23.66 6.63
C SER A 15 -0.07 23.40 7.52
N ASP A 16 -0.57 24.41 8.24
CA ASP A 16 -1.81 24.31 9.04
C ASP A 16 -3.10 24.17 8.20
N HIS A 17 -2.97 24.28 6.87
CA HIS A 17 -4.07 24.26 5.91
C HIS A 17 -4.14 22.96 5.10
N VAL A 18 -3.54 21.89 5.63
CA VAL A 18 -3.58 20.55 5.04
C VAL A 18 -4.16 19.61 6.08
N ASN A 19 -5.09 18.75 5.65
CA ASN A 19 -5.69 17.77 6.54
C ASN A 19 -4.62 16.81 7.09
N ALA A 20 -4.72 16.48 8.38
CA ALA A 20 -3.76 15.60 9.05
C ALA A 20 -3.67 14.20 8.41
N LEU A 21 -4.76 13.71 7.79
CA LEU A 21 -4.75 12.45 7.06
C LEU A 21 -3.86 12.50 5.81
N ASP A 22 -3.93 13.59 5.05
CA ASP A 22 -3.06 13.81 3.88
C ASP A 22 -1.59 13.95 4.28
N LYS A 23 -1.32 14.63 5.40
CA LYS A 23 0.03 14.69 5.96
C LYS A 23 0.53 13.32 6.41
N GLY A 24 -0.33 12.54 7.05
CA GLY A 24 -0.02 11.17 7.47
C GLY A 24 0.38 10.29 6.28
N PHE A 25 -0.34 10.38 5.18
CA PHE A 25 -0.01 9.68 3.93
C PHE A 25 1.41 10.02 3.44
N GLU A 26 1.77 11.30 3.34
CA GLU A 26 3.13 11.69 2.90
C GLU A 26 4.21 11.33 3.91
N LEU A 27 3.91 11.46 5.21
CA LEU A 27 4.84 11.09 6.28
C LEU A 27 5.12 9.59 6.30
N PHE A 28 4.13 8.74 5.98
CA PHE A 28 4.36 7.31 5.81
C PHE A 28 5.32 7.08 4.64
N ARG A 29 5.10 7.73 3.49
CA ARG A 29 5.96 7.58 2.31
C ARG A 29 7.41 8.00 2.59
N LEU A 30 7.61 9.05 3.39
CA LEU A 30 8.95 9.46 3.84
C LEU A 30 9.62 8.36 4.68
N ASN A 31 8.92 7.85 5.69
CA ASN A 31 9.45 6.79 6.55
C ASN A 31 9.68 5.47 5.79
N TYR A 32 8.82 5.16 4.81
CA TYR A 32 8.99 4.03 3.90
C TYR A 32 10.29 4.14 3.11
N ARG A 33 10.57 5.31 2.49
CA ARG A 33 11.82 5.54 1.74
C ARG A 33 13.07 5.40 2.62
N GLN A 34 12.95 5.74 3.89
CA GLN A 34 14.04 5.64 4.87
C GLN A 34 14.14 4.27 5.54
N ASN A 35 13.26 3.31 5.20
CA ASN A 35 13.12 2.02 5.89
C ASN A 35 12.90 2.15 7.41
N ASN A 36 12.34 3.27 7.87
CA ASN A 36 12.04 3.50 9.28
C ASN A 36 10.71 2.85 9.66
N TRP A 37 10.71 1.50 9.72
CA TRP A 37 9.50 0.71 9.90
C TRP A 37 8.78 0.97 11.23
N ASN A 38 9.53 1.33 12.28
CA ASN A 38 8.95 1.66 13.58
C ASN A 38 8.11 2.95 13.50
N GLU A 39 8.63 3.99 12.85
CA GLU A 39 7.87 5.23 12.69
C GLU A 39 6.77 5.09 11.64
N ALA A 40 7.02 4.35 10.55
CA ALA A 40 5.99 4.02 9.57
C ALA A 40 4.78 3.32 10.23
N ASP A 41 5.00 2.40 11.18
CA ASP A 41 3.92 1.77 11.94
C ASP A 41 3.12 2.78 12.77
N ARG A 42 3.82 3.68 13.47
CA ARG A 42 3.18 4.73 14.28
C ARG A 42 2.34 5.66 13.42
N VAL A 43 2.85 6.06 12.26
CA VAL A 43 2.13 6.89 11.29
C VAL A 43 0.89 6.16 10.78
N ALA A 44 1.01 4.89 10.38
CA ALA A 44 -0.12 4.10 9.90
C ALA A 44 -1.22 3.95 10.96
N ASN A 45 -0.85 3.67 12.22
CA ASN A 45 -1.79 3.64 13.35
C ASN A 45 -2.48 5.01 13.55
N HIS A 46 -1.75 6.11 13.37
CA HIS A 46 -2.30 7.45 13.50
C HIS A 46 -3.30 7.79 12.38
N ILE A 47 -3.00 7.41 11.13
CA ILE A 47 -3.91 7.54 9.99
C ILE A 47 -5.23 6.81 10.29
N LEU A 48 -5.16 5.54 10.70
CA LEU A 48 -6.35 4.74 11.02
C LEU A 48 -7.19 5.36 12.13
N SER A 49 -6.54 5.81 13.22
CA SER A 49 -7.24 6.46 14.35
C SER A 49 -7.88 7.80 13.97
N LEU A 50 -7.27 8.57 13.08
CA LEU A 50 -7.88 9.80 12.56
C LEU A 50 -9.06 9.49 11.64
N ALA A 51 -8.91 8.53 10.74
CA ALA A 51 -9.95 8.12 9.81
C ALA A 51 -11.19 7.59 10.56
N GLU A 52 -10.98 6.75 11.57
CA GLU A 52 -12.04 6.24 12.45
C GLU A 52 -12.79 7.37 13.16
N ARG A 53 -12.07 8.32 13.78
CA ARG A 53 -12.70 9.49 14.42
C ARG A 53 -13.51 10.33 13.44
N MET A 54 -13.00 10.56 12.24
CA MET A 54 -13.72 11.31 11.21
C MET A 54 -14.97 10.57 10.73
N TYR A 55 -14.88 9.25 10.57
CA TYR A 55 -16.00 8.40 10.16
C TYR A 55 -17.12 8.39 11.22
N GLU A 56 -16.77 8.18 12.49
CA GLU A 56 -17.74 8.21 13.58
C GLU A 56 -18.40 9.59 13.75
N ASN A 57 -17.64 10.67 13.56
CA ASN A 57 -18.21 12.01 13.56
C ASN A 57 -19.19 12.22 12.40
N LYS A 58 -18.86 11.73 11.19
CA LYS A 58 -19.76 11.77 10.02
C LYS A 58 -21.05 11.00 10.28
N LYS A 59 -20.97 9.81 10.90
CA LYS A 59 -22.15 9.00 11.25
C LYS A 59 -23.04 9.69 12.29
N LYS A 60 -22.44 10.33 13.30
CA LYS A 60 -23.18 10.93 14.42
C LYS A 60 -23.84 12.27 14.06
N TRP A 61 -23.18 13.08 13.23
CA TRP A 61 -23.59 14.47 12.99
C TRP A 61 -23.94 14.77 11.54
N GLY A 62 -23.82 13.79 10.63
CA GLY A 62 -23.95 13.99 9.20
C GLY A 62 -22.75 14.71 8.60
N GLU A 63 -22.92 15.28 7.41
CA GLU A 63 -21.90 16.11 6.78
C GLU A 63 -21.76 17.45 7.53
N LEU A 64 -20.70 17.55 8.33
CA LEU A 64 -20.29 18.82 8.92
C LEU A 64 -19.65 19.70 7.83
N VAL A 65 -19.86 21.02 7.93
CA VAL A 65 -19.15 21.98 7.08
C VAL A 65 -17.67 21.95 7.45
N ILE A 66 -16.85 21.31 6.61
CA ILE A 66 -15.39 21.31 6.74
C ILE A 66 -14.88 22.57 6.04
N PRO A 67 -14.02 23.39 6.69
CA PRO A 67 -13.33 24.48 6.01
C PRO A 67 -12.65 23.98 4.73
N LEU A 68 -12.76 24.71 3.61
CA LEU A 68 -12.19 24.30 2.32
C LEU A 68 -10.69 23.95 2.44
N ASN A 69 -9.97 24.69 3.29
CA ASN A 69 -8.56 24.48 3.61
C ASN A 69 -8.28 23.31 4.59
N GLN A 70 -9.28 22.48 4.87
CA GLN A 70 -9.17 21.27 5.70
C GLN A 70 -9.84 20.06 5.04
N MET A 71 -10.29 20.21 3.78
CA MET A 71 -10.85 19.11 3.00
C MET A 71 -9.80 18.05 2.69
N LEU A 72 -10.24 16.79 2.66
CA LEU A 72 -9.41 15.67 2.24
C LEU A 72 -9.16 15.73 0.74
N LYS A 73 -7.96 15.33 0.31
CA LYS A 73 -7.63 15.20 -1.12
C LYS A 73 -8.15 13.90 -1.75
N ARG A 74 -8.62 12.97 -0.93
CA ARG A 74 -9.18 11.67 -1.31
C ARG A 74 -10.42 11.39 -0.45
N PRO A 75 -11.32 10.50 -0.91
CA PRO A 75 -12.41 10.02 -0.07
C PRO A 75 -11.91 9.48 1.27
N LEU A 76 -12.72 9.58 2.32
CA LEU A 76 -12.30 9.11 3.66
C LEU A 76 -11.95 7.61 3.66
N ILE A 77 -12.64 6.79 2.85
CA ILE A 77 -12.37 5.34 2.74
C ILE A 77 -10.95 5.04 2.26
N PHE A 78 -10.35 5.93 1.45
CA PHE A 78 -8.96 5.79 1.00
C PHE A 78 -8.00 5.67 2.17
N TYR A 79 -8.19 6.45 3.24
CA TYR A 79 -7.26 6.46 4.37
C TYR A 79 -7.41 5.22 5.26
N PHE A 80 -8.58 4.56 5.27
CA PHE A 80 -8.73 3.24 5.87
C PHE A 80 -7.97 2.19 5.07
N GLY A 81 -8.23 2.12 3.76
CA GLY A 81 -7.53 1.20 2.86
C GLY A 81 -6.02 1.40 2.92
N TYR A 82 -5.57 2.65 2.84
CA TYR A 82 -4.15 3.00 2.89
C TYR A 82 -3.54 2.69 4.26
N GLY A 83 -4.23 3.00 5.36
CA GLY A 83 -3.73 2.69 6.70
C GLY A 83 -3.54 1.19 6.91
N TYR A 84 -4.45 0.35 6.41
CA TYR A 84 -4.30 -1.10 6.48
C TYR A 84 -3.20 -1.62 5.53
N LEU A 85 -3.11 -1.09 4.31
CA LEU A 85 -2.02 -1.39 3.38
C LEU A 85 -0.65 -1.00 3.96
N ALA A 86 -0.54 0.18 4.56
CA ALA A 86 0.66 0.64 5.23
C ALA A 86 1.11 -0.32 6.34
N LYS A 87 0.15 -0.79 7.16
CA LYS A 87 0.40 -1.80 8.20
C LYS A 87 0.85 -3.14 7.62
N SER A 88 0.24 -3.62 6.54
CA SER A 88 0.66 -4.88 5.93
C SER A 88 2.08 -4.80 5.38
N ILE A 89 2.43 -3.69 4.73
CA ILE A 89 3.79 -3.41 4.25
C ILE A 89 4.82 -3.41 5.39
N VAL A 90 4.53 -2.71 6.49
CA VAL A 90 5.42 -2.67 7.66
C VAL A 90 5.68 -4.08 8.18
N PHE A 91 4.62 -4.88 8.36
CA PHE A 91 4.78 -6.24 8.86
C PHE A 91 5.49 -7.16 7.87
N GLN A 92 5.21 -7.04 6.56
CA GLN A 92 5.92 -7.77 5.52
C GLN A 92 7.42 -7.48 5.58
N LYS A 93 7.81 -6.20 5.61
CA LYS A 93 9.24 -5.79 5.65
C LYS A 93 9.94 -6.13 6.96
N GLN A 94 9.19 -6.43 8.02
CA GLN A 94 9.70 -6.98 9.28
C GLN A 94 9.69 -8.52 9.33
N GLY A 95 9.27 -9.21 8.27
CA GLY A 95 9.14 -10.68 8.23
C GLY A 95 7.97 -11.24 9.05
N LEU A 96 7.06 -10.38 9.52
CA LEU A 96 5.89 -10.74 10.30
C LEU A 96 4.70 -11.08 9.38
N PHE A 97 4.87 -12.11 8.55
CA PHE A 97 3.96 -12.41 7.44
C PHE A 97 2.51 -12.68 7.85
N ASP A 98 2.27 -13.36 8.98
CA ASP A 98 0.89 -13.59 9.46
C ASP A 98 0.17 -12.28 9.80
N ARG A 99 0.86 -11.34 10.44
CA ARG A 99 0.31 -10.00 10.68
C ARG A 99 0.11 -9.23 9.39
N ALA A 100 1.01 -9.38 8.42
CA ALA A 100 0.82 -8.78 7.11
C ALA A 100 -0.48 -9.27 6.45
N ARG A 101 -0.74 -10.60 6.48
CA ARG A 101 -2.00 -11.19 5.99
C ARG A 101 -3.24 -10.67 6.70
N GLU A 102 -3.18 -10.55 8.04
CA GLU A 102 -4.29 -10.00 8.82
C GLU A 102 -4.68 -8.60 8.33
N TYR A 103 -3.71 -7.75 8.03
CA TYR A 103 -3.97 -6.41 7.51
C TYR A 103 -4.36 -6.41 6.03
N ILE A 104 -3.81 -7.31 5.21
CA ILE A 104 -4.26 -7.55 3.83
C ILE A 104 -5.76 -7.85 3.79
N ALA A 105 -6.23 -8.76 4.65
CA ALA A 105 -7.64 -9.11 4.73
C ALA A 105 -8.55 -7.91 5.07
N LYS A 106 -8.06 -6.93 5.85
CA LYS A 106 -8.84 -5.74 6.23
C LYS A 106 -9.09 -4.76 5.09
N TYR A 107 -8.15 -4.59 4.16
CA TYR A 107 -8.39 -3.75 2.98
C TYR A 107 -8.82 -4.53 1.75
N ALA A 108 -8.77 -5.87 1.80
CA ALA A 108 -9.44 -6.73 0.82
C ALA A 108 -10.97 -6.59 0.89
N ASP A 109 -11.51 -6.31 2.08
CA ASP A 109 -12.93 -6.09 2.32
C ASP A 109 -13.16 -4.82 3.14
N LEU A 110 -13.51 -3.75 2.43
CA LEU A 110 -13.94 -2.47 2.99
C LEU A 110 -15.47 -2.31 2.92
N GLY A 111 -16.21 -3.40 2.71
CA GLY A 111 -17.68 -3.40 2.57
C GLY A 111 -18.46 -3.02 3.83
N TRP A 112 -17.78 -2.89 4.96
CA TRP A 112 -18.34 -2.33 6.20
C TRP A 112 -18.59 -0.82 6.11
N TYR A 113 -18.07 -0.13 5.10
CA TYR A 113 -18.23 1.32 4.93
C TYR A 113 -19.64 1.69 4.47
N GLU A 114 -20.45 2.19 5.39
CA GLU A 114 -21.84 2.57 5.15
C GLU A 114 -21.97 3.79 4.22
N ASN A 115 -22.99 3.77 3.35
CA ASN A 115 -23.34 4.86 2.43
C ASN A 115 -22.18 5.27 1.49
N ALA A 116 -21.43 4.28 0.99
CA ALA A 116 -20.37 4.49 0.01
C ALA A 116 -20.90 5.22 -1.24
N THR A 117 -20.19 6.27 -1.65
CA THR A 117 -20.38 6.96 -2.93
C THR A 117 -19.69 6.19 -4.06
N ASP A 118 -19.94 6.59 -5.31
CA ASP A 118 -19.24 6.00 -6.46
C ASP A 118 -17.71 6.15 -6.34
N GLU A 119 -17.24 7.31 -5.85
CA GLU A 119 -15.81 7.57 -5.59
C GLU A 119 -15.25 6.66 -4.47
N ASP A 120 -16.05 6.39 -3.43
CA ASP A 120 -15.67 5.44 -2.38
C ASP A 120 -15.57 4.01 -2.96
N MET A 121 -16.50 3.62 -3.84
CA MET A 121 -16.51 2.29 -4.46
C MET A 121 -15.31 2.07 -5.39
N GLU A 122 -14.88 3.10 -6.12
CA GLU A 122 -13.65 3.05 -6.92
C GLU A 122 -12.42 2.75 -6.05
N GLU A 123 -12.30 3.43 -4.91
CA GLU A 123 -11.22 3.18 -3.95
C GLU A 123 -11.29 1.77 -3.34
N ILE A 124 -12.50 1.29 -2.98
CA ILE A 124 -12.70 -0.06 -2.45
C ILE A 124 -12.20 -1.13 -3.43
N GLU A 125 -12.60 -1.05 -4.71
CA GLU A 125 -12.14 -2.02 -5.71
C GLU A 125 -10.64 -1.89 -6.00
N ARG A 126 -10.07 -0.67 -5.93
CA ARG A 126 -8.62 -0.49 -6.05
C ARG A 126 -7.85 -1.20 -4.92
N PHE A 127 -8.29 -1.04 -3.67
CA PHE A 127 -7.64 -1.70 -2.53
C PHE A 127 -7.79 -3.23 -2.56
N LYS A 128 -8.90 -3.74 -3.07
CA LYS A 128 -9.10 -5.17 -3.31
C LYS A 128 -8.13 -5.73 -4.35
N GLY A 129 -7.86 -4.97 -5.43
CA GLY A 129 -6.80 -5.28 -6.38
C GLY A 129 -5.42 -5.36 -5.71
N PHE A 130 -5.08 -4.33 -4.92
CA PHE A 130 -3.84 -4.34 -4.12
C PHE A 130 -3.78 -5.51 -3.14
N ALA A 131 -4.90 -5.92 -2.55
CA ALA A 131 -4.92 -7.03 -1.60
C ALA A 131 -4.55 -8.36 -2.27
N LYS A 132 -4.99 -8.56 -3.52
CA LYS A 132 -4.61 -9.73 -4.32
C LYS A 132 -3.10 -9.76 -4.57
N ALA A 133 -2.54 -8.68 -5.12
CA ALA A 133 -1.11 -8.59 -5.43
C ALA A 133 -0.23 -8.77 -4.18
N ASN A 134 -0.55 -8.04 -3.11
CA ASN A 134 0.19 -8.11 -1.84
C ASN A 134 -0.01 -9.46 -1.12
N GLY A 135 -1.16 -10.11 -1.29
CA GLY A 135 -1.44 -11.45 -0.79
C GLY A 135 -0.45 -12.47 -1.34
N TYR A 136 -0.28 -12.51 -2.66
CA TYR A 136 0.73 -13.37 -3.29
C TYR A 136 2.14 -13.02 -2.81
N ALA A 137 2.48 -11.73 -2.74
CA ALA A 137 3.81 -11.31 -2.32
C ALA A 137 4.15 -11.82 -0.92
N VAL A 138 3.27 -11.61 0.06
CA VAL A 138 3.45 -12.11 1.44
C VAL A 138 3.52 -13.63 1.49
N ASP A 139 2.71 -14.31 0.70
CA ASP A 139 2.70 -15.77 0.65
C ASP A 139 4.00 -16.35 0.10
N LEU A 140 4.53 -15.80 -0.99
CA LEU A 140 5.83 -16.20 -1.53
C LEU A 140 6.96 -15.90 -0.55
N LEU A 141 7.02 -14.67 -0.01
CA LEU A 141 8.05 -14.29 0.96
C LEU A 141 8.06 -15.22 2.18
N SER A 142 6.88 -15.73 2.58
CA SER A 142 6.74 -16.66 3.70
C SER A 142 7.08 -18.12 3.40
N GLY A 143 7.43 -18.47 2.15
CA GLY A 143 7.88 -19.80 1.78
C GLY A 143 6.88 -20.68 1.02
N LYS A 144 5.76 -20.13 0.50
CA LYS A 144 4.78 -20.90 -0.27
C LYS A 144 5.14 -21.00 -1.75
N ILE A 145 6.18 -21.77 -2.07
CA ILE A 145 6.70 -21.92 -3.44
C ILE A 145 5.65 -22.43 -4.44
N GLU A 146 4.66 -23.19 -3.97
CA GLU A 146 3.58 -23.72 -4.78
C GLU A 146 2.74 -22.64 -5.50
N LEU A 147 2.76 -21.40 -4.99
CA LEU A 147 2.06 -20.25 -5.59
C LEU A 147 2.91 -19.49 -6.61
N LEU A 148 4.20 -19.83 -6.77
CA LEU A 148 5.13 -19.09 -7.63
C LEU A 148 4.65 -19.03 -9.08
N LYS A 149 4.19 -20.17 -9.62
CA LYS A 149 3.70 -20.22 -10.99
C LYS A 149 2.48 -19.32 -11.20
N GLU A 150 1.51 -19.40 -10.29
CA GLU A 150 0.29 -18.58 -10.34
C GLU A 150 0.62 -17.08 -10.21
N TYR A 151 1.60 -16.73 -9.38
CA TYR A 151 2.05 -15.35 -9.24
C TYR A 151 2.76 -14.83 -10.48
N VAL A 152 3.58 -15.66 -11.13
CA VAL A 152 4.24 -15.34 -12.42
C VAL A 152 3.18 -15.02 -13.47
N ASP A 153 2.17 -15.89 -13.63
CA ASP A 153 1.07 -15.64 -14.57
C ASP A 153 0.34 -14.33 -14.23
N PHE A 154 0.06 -14.08 -12.94
CA PHE A 154 -0.60 -12.87 -12.48
C PHE A 154 0.18 -11.59 -12.80
N ILE A 155 1.50 -11.54 -12.58
CA ILE A 155 2.28 -10.31 -12.81
C ILE A 155 2.52 -10.03 -14.30
N PHE A 156 2.50 -11.04 -15.16
CA PHE A 156 2.61 -10.87 -16.62
C PHE A 156 1.29 -10.48 -17.29
N GLU A 157 0.14 -10.75 -16.66
CA GLU A 157 -1.16 -10.24 -17.10
C GLU A 157 -1.40 -8.77 -16.68
N ASN A 158 -0.55 -8.21 -15.81
CA ASN A 158 -0.70 -6.87 -15.25
C ASN A 158 0.62 -6.07 -15.36
N ASP A 159 0.77 -5.24 -16.40
CA ASP A 159 2.00 -4.48 -16.69
C ASP A 159 2.53 -3.69 -15.48
N GLU A 160 1.65 -3.08 -14.69
CA GLU A 160 2.03 -2.32 -13.49
C GLU A 160 2.64 -3.19 -12.37
N GLU A 161 2.29 -4.47 -12.32
CA GLU A 161 2.75 -5.44 -11.32
C GLU A 161 3.98 -6.22 -11.77
N THR A 162 4.41 -6.09 -13.03
CA THR A 162 5.53 -6.88 -13.58
C THR A 162 6.83 -6.62 -12.82
N LEU A 163 7.26 -5.35 -12.72
CA LEU A 163 8.51 -5.00 -12.04
C LEU A 163 8.47 -5.27 -10.53
N PRO A 164 7.44 -4.81 -9.78
CA PRO A 164 7.30 -5.15 -8.35
C PRO A 164 7.23 -6.66 -8.10
N GLY A 165 6.57 -7.40 -9.01
CA GLY A 165 6.44 -8.85 -8.94
C GLY A 165 7.75 -9.58 -9.08
N LEU A 166 8.56 -9.21 -10.08
CA LEU A 166 9.90 -9.78 -10.26
C LEU A 166 10.78 -9.52 -9.03
N VAL A 167 10.77 -8.30 -8.48
CA VAL A 167 11.50 -7.99 -7.24
C VAL A 167 11.06 -8.92 -6.11
N THR A 168 9.76 -9.14 -5.95
CA THR A 168 9.19 -10.04 -4.93
C THR A 168 9.65 -11.48 -5.12
N ILE A 169 9.68 -11.99 -6.37
CA ILE A 169 10.18 -13.34 -6.67
C ILE A 169 11.65 -13.48 -6.24
N PHE A 170 12.50 -12.51 -6.57
CA PHE A 170 13.91 -12.52 -6.15
C PHE A 170 14.06 -12.41 -4.63
N GLU A 171 13.29 -11.54 -3.97
CA GLU A 171 13.28 -11.45 -2.50
C GLU A 171 12.88 -12.79 -1.86
N ALA A 172 11.81 -13.43 -2.35
CA ALA A 172 11.32 -14.71 -1.84
C ALA A 172 12.33 -15.86 -2.08
N ALA A 173 12.93 -15.92 -3.28
CA ALA A 173 13.94 -16.92 -3.61
C ALA A 173 15.18 -16.80 -2.72
N ASN A 174 15.64 -15.57 -2.46
CA ASN A 174 16.76 -15.32 -1.55
C ASN A 174 16.43 -15.68 -0.10
N LEU A 175 15.23 -15.34 0.38
CA LEU A 175 14.79 -15.63 1.76
C LEU A 175 14.61 -17.13 2.03
N ASN A 176 14.18 -17.88 1.02
CA ASN A 176 13.80 -19.29 1.17
C ASN A 176 14.75 -20.27 0.44
N GLU A 177 15.87 -19.78 -0.09
CA GLU A 177 16.89 -20.56 -0.81
C GLU A 177 16.34 -21.33 -2.02
N TRP A 178 15.46 -20.68 -2.81
CA TRP A 178 14.88 -21.30 -4.01
C TRP A 178 15.75 -21.10 -5.24
N ASN A 179 15.84 -22.14 -6.08
CA ASN A 179 16.31 -22.00 -7.45
C ASN A 179 15.11 -21.56 -8.33
N ILE A 180 15.25 -20.39 -8.97
CA ILE A 180 14.24 -19.79 -9.86
C ILE A 180 14.73 -19.66 -11.31
N ASP A 181 15.80 -20.38 -11.69
CA ASP A 181 16.43 -20.29 -13.02
C ASP A 181 15.42 -20.57 -14.14
N GLU A 182 14.50 -21.51 -13.93
CA GLU A 182 13.43 -21.86 -14.89
C GLU A 182 12.48 -20.68 -15.16
N TYR A 183 12.23 -19.84 -14.15
CA TYR A 183 11.36 -18.67 -14.26
C TYR A 183 12.10 -17.44 -14.79
N TYR A 184 13.43 -17.44 -14.81
CA TYR A 184 14.24 -16.33 -15.33
C TYR A 184 14.18 -16.23 -16.85
N TYR A 185 14.29 -17.36 -17.55
CA TYR A 185 14.35 -17.40 -19.02
C TYR A 185 13.01 -17.16 -19.72
N SER A 186 11.88 -17.41 -19.05
CA SER A 186 10.53 -17.14 -19.58
C SER A 186 10.09 -15.68 -19.39
N SER A 187 10.76 -14.95 -18.49
CA SER A 187 10.27 -13.69 -17.90
C SER A 187 10.99 -12.44 -18.42
N ILE A 188 12.09 -12.60 -19.16
CA ILE A 188 12.78 -11.53 -19.87
C ILE A 188 12.56 -11.72 -21.38
N PRO A 189 11.38 -11.37 -21.93
CA PRO A 189 11.31 -11.07 -23.35
C PRO A 189 12.06 -9.76 -23.61
N GLU A 190 13.00 -9.74 -24.57
CA GLU A 190 13.63 -8.65 -25.37
C GLU A 190 13.47 -7.14 -25.01
N GLN A 191 13.03 -6.75 -23.82
CA GLN A 191 12.75 -5.37 -23.42
C GLN A 191 14.02 -4.63 -22.97
N LEU A 192 15.17 -5.32 -22.90
CA LEU A 192 16.48 -4.70 -22.72
C LEU A 192 17.25 -4.53 -24.05
N ASP A 193 16.76 -5.09 -25.17
CA ASP A 193 17.44 -4.99 -26.47
C ASP A 193 17.04 -3.75 -27.29
N THR A 194 16.20 -2.85 -26.75
CA THR A 194 15.78 -1.61 -27.45
C THR A 194 16.56 -0.35 -27.04
N VAL A 195 17.72 -0.49 -26.38
CA VAL A 195 18.69 0.61 -26.25
C VAL A 195 19.94 0.30 -27.08
N GLN A 196 19.83 0.49 -28.40
CA GLN A 196 20.97 0.73 -29.30
C GLN A 196 20.79 2.07 -30.01
#